data_AF-A0A2I0P7V5-F1
#
_entry.id   AF-A0A2I0P7V5-F1
#
_cell.length_a   1.000
_cell.length_b   1.000
_cell.length_c   1.000
_cell.angle_alpha   90.00
_cell.angle_beta   90.00
_cell.angle_gamma   90.00
#
_symmetry.space_group_name_H-M   'P 1'
#
loop_
_entity.id
_entity.type
_entity.pdbx_description
1 polymer ?
#
loop_
_entity_poly.entity_id
_entity_poly.type
_entity_poly.pdbx_seq_one_letter_code
_entity_poly.pdbx_strand_id
1 'polypeptide(L)'
;MSEIHLNRRGINAIEVPDVVEATAGSDLALRLVNHGSPLHITLASANSSTFTGFFHENLYVNETEEFIIPIREDAYPGTFNVEVIAGYGARRAEFRVVVRERVKSEPELVESPSTAAVTAVPSRWRPSIPIFALIAAALVLYGLWLAYRVDLFNAVAFAALLLGVIFTWLQQRS
;
A
#
# COMPACT_ATOMS: atom_id res chain seq x y z
N MET A 1 11.62 -13.15 13.29
CA MET A 1 12.08 -12.92 11.91
C MET A 1 11.38 -13.92 11.02
N SER A 2 10.76 -13.47 9.94
CA SER A 2 9.94 -14.33 9.07
C SER A 2 10.71 -14.76 7.85
N GLU A 3 10.59 -16.03 7.47
CA GLU A 3 11.34 -16.63 6.37
C GLU A 3 10.47 -16.81 5.12
N ILE A 4 11.02 -16.46 3.97
CA ILE A 4 10.44 -16.69 2.65
C ILE A 4 11.38 -17.63 1.91
N HIS A 5 10.90 -18.80 1.49
CA HIS A 5 11.72 -19.76 0.75
C HIS A 5 11.44 -19.68 -0.74
N LEU A 6 12.51 -19.57 -1.52
CA LEU A 6 12.48 -19.53 -2.98
C LEU A 6 13.09 -20.82 -3.52
N ASN A 7 12.55 -21.32 -4.63
CA ASN A 7 13.03 -22.51 -5.34
C ASN A 7 13.02 -23.84 -4.55
N ARG A 8 12.48 -23.87 -3.32
CA ARG A 8 12.52 -25.06 -2.44
C ARG A 8 11.74 -26.26 -3.00
N ARG A 9 10.59 -26.02 -3.62
CA ARG A 9 9.72 -27.06 -4.22
C ARG A 9 9.79 -27.14 -5.75
N GLY A 10 10.71 -26.39 -6.37
CA GLY A 10 10.86 -26.35 -7.83
C GLY A 10 11.20 -24.96 -8.35
N ILE A 11 11.44 -24.85 -9.66
CA ILE A 11 11.89 -23.60 -10.30
C ILE A 11 10.83 -22.50 -10.14
N ASN A 12 11.27 -21.35 -9.63
CA ASN A 12 10.46 -20.18 -9.27
C ASN A 12 9.37 -20.46 -8.22
N ALA A 13 9.45 -21.57 -7.49
CA ALA A 13 8.53 -21.84 -6.39
C ALA A 13 8.73 -20.80 -5.27
N ILE A 14 7.62 -20.35 -4.69
CA ILE A 14 7.61 -19.37 -3.60
C ILE A 14 6.84 -19.98 -2.44
N GLU A 15 7.46 -20.04 -1.28
CA GLU A 15 6.83 -20.43 -0.02
C GLU A 15 6.94 -19.26 0.95
N VAL A 16 5.79 -18.76 1.39
CA VAL A 16 5.65 -17.64 2.33
C VAL A 16 4.94 -18.12 3.59
N PRO A 17 5.16 -17.47 4.74
CA PRO A 17 4.34 -17.71 5.93
C PRO A 17 2.91 -17.23 5.69
N ASP A 18 1.93 -17.75 6.42
CA ASP A 18 0.54 -17.25 6.27
C ASP A 18 0.37 -15.85 6.89
N VAL A 19 0.93 -15.68 8.09
CA VAL A 19 0.79 -14.48 8.91
C VAL A 19 2.13 -14.11 9.53
N VAL A 20 2.45 -12.83 9.50
CA VAL A 20 3.64 -12.23 10.12
C VAL A 20 3.20 -11.08 11.02
N GLU A 21 3.75 -10.99 12.22
CA GLU A 21 3.43 -9.91 13.14
C GLU A 21 4.51 -8.83 13.11
N ALA A 22 4.08 -7.57 13.16
CA ALA A 22 4.95 -6.41 13.31
C ALA A 22 4.35 -5.44 14.32
N THR A 23 5.18 -4.62 14.95
CA THR A 23 4.74 -3.61 15.91
C THR A 23 4.85 -2.23 15.28
N ALA A 24 3.92 -1.32 15.60
CA ALA A 24 4.05 0.08 15.21
C ALA A 24 5.42 0.65 15.67
N GLY A 25 6.12 1.34 14.77
CA GLY A 25 7.46 1.88 15.00
C GLY A 25 8.57 0.83 15.11
N SER A 26 8.38 -0.36 14.54
CA SER A 26 9.42 -1.39 14.46
C SER A 26 9.73 -1.77 13.02
N ASP A 27 10.80 -2.52 12.84
CA ASP A 27 11.22 -3.01 11.53
C ASP A 27 10.72 -4.45 11.32
N LEU A 28 9.97 -4.65 10.24
CA LEU A 28 9.61 -5.98 9.78
C LEU A 28 10.79 -6.56 8.98
N ALA A 29 11.56 -7.46 9.60
CA ALA A 29 12.67 -8.16 8.97
C ALA A 29 12.21 -9.46 8.30
N LEU A 30 12.43 -9.54 6.98
CA LEU A 30 12.18 -10.70 6.13
C LEU A 30 13.49 -11.34 5.73
N ARG A 31 13.60 -12.67 5.90
CA ARG A 31 14.74 -13.46 5.43
C ARG A 31 14.34 -14.26 4.20
N LEU A 32 14.93 -13.95 3.07
CA LEU A 32 14.71 -14.66 1.82
C LEU A 32 15.79 -15.72 1.65
N VAL A 33 15.38 -16.97 1.52
CA VAL A 33 16.29 -18.13 1.40
C VAL A 33 16.04 -18.82 0.07
N ASN A 34 17.00 -18.72 -0.84
CA ASN A 34 16.96 -19.38 -2.14
C ASN A 34 17.63 -20.75 -2.08
N HIS A 35 16.91 -21.78 -2.53
CA HIS A 35 17.39 -23.17 -2.56
C HIS A 35 17.83 -23.63 -3.96
N GLY A 36 17.79 -22.76 -4.96
CA GLY A 36 18.06 -23.09 -6.35
C GLY A 36 18.95 -22.07 -7.04
N SER A 37 18.79 -21.93 -8.35
CA SER A 37 19.54 -20.92 -9.12
C SER A 37 19.17 -19.50 -8.67
N PRO A 38 20.09 -18.52 -8.81
CA PRO A 38 19.82 -17.13 -8.50
C PRO A 38 18.60 -16.63 -9.28
N LEU A 39 17.77 -15.80 -8.64
CA LEU A 39 16.56 -15.28 -9.27
C LEU A 39 16.30 -13.83 -8.89
N HIS A 40 15.69 -13.10 -9.83
CA HIS A 40 15.07 -11.82 -9.54
C HIS A 40 13.65 -12.04 -9.03
N ILE A 41 13.33 -11.34 -7.96
CA ILE A 41 11.98 -11.27 -7.41
C ILE A 41 11.54 -9.82 -7.27
N THR A 42 10.24 -9.66 -7.13
CA THR A 42 9.62 -8.40 -6.75
C THR A 42 8.86 -8.61 -5.45
N LEU A 43 9.10 -7.75 -4.46
CA LEU A 43 8.23 -7.58 -3.31
C LEU A 43 7.31 -6.39 -3.58
N ALA A 44 6.01 -6.56 -3.33
CA ALA A 44 5.03 -5.49 -3.52
C ALA A 44 3.95 -5.52 -2.46
N SER A 45 3.32 -4.37 -2.21
CA SER A 45 2.15 -4.29 -1.34
C SER A 45 1.19 -3.20 -1.81
N ALA A 46 -0.05 -3.60 -2.08
CA ALA A 46 -1.08 -2.70 -2.57
C ALA A 46 -1.77 -1.88 -1.46
N ASN A 47 -1.72 -2.34 -0.22
CA ASN A 47 -2.47 -1.77 0.91
C ASN A 47 -1.58 -1.44 2.13
N SER A 48 -0.27 -1.27 1.94
CA SER A 48 0.69 -0.95 3.01
C SER A 48 0.79 0.53 3.35
N SER A 49 0.27 1.44 2.53
CA SER A 49 0.57 2.88 2.62
C SER A 49 0.24 3.52 3.97
N THR A 50 -0.76 2.99 4.69
CA THR A 50 -1.14 3.42 6.05
C THR A 50 -0.15 2.94 7.12
N PHE A 51 0.63 1.89 6.87
CA PHE A 51 1.53 1.24 7.83
C PHE A 51 3.01 1.50 7.55
N THR A 52 3.39 1.67 6.28
CA THR A 52 4.80 1.82 5.85
C THR A 52 4.90 2.64 4.57
N GLY A 53 6.08 3.19 4.29
CA GLY A 53 6.42 3.78 3.00
C GLY A 53 6.74 2.75 1.92
N PHE A 54 6.91 1.48 2.31
CA PHE A 54 7.16 0.39 1.38
C PHE A 54 5.93 0.12 0.49
N PHE A 55 6.17 0.07 -0.82
CA PHE A 55 5.17 -0.26 -1.84
C PHE A 55 5.68 -1.30 -2.83
N HIS A 56 6.94 -1.19 -3.25
CA HIS A 56 7.53 -2.05 -4.27
C HIS A 56 9.05 -2.04 -4.16
N GLU A 57 9.68 -3.22 -4.26
CA GLU A 57 11.13 -3.39 -4.35
C GLU A 57 11.48 -4.59 -5.24
N ASN A 58 12.53 -4.49 -6.06
CA ASN A 58 13.06 -5.60 -6.85
C ASN A 58 14.37 -6.09 -6.23
N LEU A 59 14.45 -7.38 -5.95
CA LEU A 59 15.61 -8.00 -5.30
C LEU A 59 16.23 -9.05 -6.21
N TYR A 60 17.55 -9.15 -6.19
CA TYR A 60 18.29 -10.27 -6.77
C TYR A 60 18.76 -11.17 -5.64
N VAL A 61 18.23 -12.39 -5.55
CA VAL A 61 18.52 -13.30 -4.45
C VAL A 61 19.37 -14.44 -4.96
N ASN A 62 20.63 -14.48 -4.51
CA ASN A 62 21.57 -15.57 -4.83
C ASN A 62 21.37 -16.75 -3.87
N GLU A 63 21.69 -16.58 -2.59
CA GLU A 63 21.56 -17.62 -1.56
C GLU A 63 20.62 -17.17 -0.44
N THR A 64 21.00 -16.14 0.31
CA THR A 64 20.17 -15.54 1.35
C THR A 64 20.22 -14.02 1.22
N GLU A 65 19.08 -13.38 1.40
CA GLU A 65 18.95 -11.92 1.42
C GLU A 65 18.07 -11.50 2.59
N GLU A 66 18.41 -10.40 3.24
CA GLU A 66 17.60 -9.80 4.29
C GLU A 66 16.95 -8.53 3.76
N PHE A 67 15.63 -8.41 3.94
CA PHE A 67 14.87 -7.24 3.54
C PHE A 67 14.09 -6.68 4.71
N ILE A 68 14.21 -5.37 4.92
CA ILE A 68 13.59 -4.67 6.05
C ILE A 68 12.49 -3.76 5.54
N ILE A 69 11.29 -3.93 6.09
CA ILE A 69 10.15 -3.04 5.86
C ILE A 69 9.93 -2.20 7.13
N PRO A 70 10.24 -0.90 7.13
CA PRO A 70 10.05 -0.06 8.30
C PRO A 70 8.56 0.21 8.52
N ILE A 71 8.04 -0.11 9.71
CA ILE A 71 6.65 0.19 10.10
C ILE A 71 6.62 1.56 10.78
N ARG A 72 5.70 2.43 10.34
CA ARG A 72 5.54 3.77 10.89
C ARG A 72 5.21 3.72 12.39
N GLU A 73 5.68 4.72 13.12
CA GLU A 73 5.39 4.84 14.56
C GLU A 73 3.93 5.18 14.84
N ASP A 74 3.28 5.93 13.95
CA ASP A 74 1.87 6.35 14.03
C ASP A 74 0.90 5.36 13.37
N ALA A 75 1.39 4.17 12.98
CA ALA A 75 0.56 3.14 12.37
C ALA A 75 -0.49 2.62 13.36
N TYR A 76 -1.76 2.73 12.99
CA TYR A 76 -2.86 2.11 13.72
C TYR A 76 -2.81 0.58 13.62
N PRO A 77 -3.35 -0.15 14.60
CA PRO A 77 -3.49 -1.59 14.50
C PRO A 77 -4.30 -2.00 13.28
N GLY A 78 -3.83 -3.02 12.55
CA GLY A 78 -4.48 -3.43 11.32
C GLY A 78 -3.67 -4.47 10.55
N THR A 79 -4.02 -4.66 9.28
CA THR A 79 -3.34 -5.66 8.44
C THR A 79 -3.09 -5.13 7.04
N PHE A 80 -1.93 -5.46 6.48
CA PHE A 80 -1.64 -5.30 5.06
C PHE A 80 -1.04 -6.60 4.50
N ASN A 81 -0.97 -6.71 3.17
CA ASN A 81 -0.44 -7.90 2.52
C ASN A 81 0.88 -7.58 1.80
N VAL A 82 1.82 -8.51 1.85
CA VAL A 82 3.04 -8.45 1.04
C VAL A 82 3.00 -9.57 0.03
N GLU A 83 3.15 -9.19 -1.23
CA GLU A 83 3.23 -10.09 -2.37
C GLU A 83 4.70 -10.33 -2.72
N VAL A 84 5.02 -11.59 -3.00
CA VAL A 84 6.31 -12.04 -3.51
C VAL A 84 6.05 -12.58 -4.91
N ILE A 85 6.72 -11.99 -5.91
CA ILE A 85 6.54 -12.31 -7.32
C ILE A 85 7.87 -12.79 -7.88
N ALA A 86 7.86 -13.93 -8.57
CA ALA A 86 9.04 -14.55 -9.16
C ALA A 86 8.77 -15.04 -10.58
N GLY A 87 9.84 -15.41 -11.30
CA GLY A 87 9.74 -15.95 -12.66
C GLY A 87 9.10 -14.97 -13.64
N TYR A 88 9.50 -13.69 -13.58
CA TYR A 88 8.99 -12.62 -14.45
C TYR A 88 7.46 -12.45 -14.38
N GLY A 89 6.87 -12.63 -13.18
CA GLY A 89 5.43 -12.50 -12.96
C GLY A 89 4.65 -13.80 -13.12
N ALA A 90 5.29 -14.90 -13.52
CA ALA A 90 4.62 -16.19 -13.68
C ALA A 90 4.20 -16.84 -12.34
N ARG A 91 4.85 -16.46 -11.24
CA ARG A 91 4.58 -16.99 -9.90
C ARG A 91 4.37 -15.85 -8.92
N ARG A 92 3.34 -15.98 -8.09
CA ARG A 92 2.99 -15.03 -7.04
C ARG A 92 2.56 -15.80 -5.80
N ALA A 93 3.02 -15.35 -4.64
CA ALA A 93 2.51 -15.75 -3.34
C ALA A 93 2.32 -14.49 -2.48
N GLU A 94 1.44 -14.54 -1.50
CA GLU A 94 1.18 -13.41 -0.61
C GLU A 94 1.07 -13.86 0.83
N PHE A 95 1.45 -12.98 1.75
CA PHE A 95 1.30 -13.20 3.19
C PHE A 95 0.74 -11.96 3.87
N ARG A 96 0.05 -12.18 4.99
CA ARG A 96 -0.55 -11.10 5.77
C ARG A 96 0.40 -10.61 6.84
N VAL A 97 0.62 -9.30 6.91
CA VAL A 97 1.29 -8.64 8.01
C VAL A 97 0.24 -8.06 8.96
N VAL A 98 0.31 -8.44 10.23
CA VAL A 98 -0.54 -7.92 11.31
C VAL A 98 0.27 -6.90 12.09
N VAL A 99 -0.13 -5.63 11.99
CA VAL A 99 0.47 -4.54 12.76
C VAL A 99 -0.25 -4.42 14.10
N ARG A 100 0.49 -4.62 15.19
CA ARG A 100 0.02 -4.47 16.56
C ARG A 100 0.43 -3.12 17.12
N GLU A 101 -0.37 -2.60 18.05
CA GLU A 101 -0.02 -1.42 18.81
C GLU A 101 1.27 -1.68 19.59
N ARG A 102 2.16 -0.67 19.64
CA ARG A 102 3.32 -0.71 20.53
C ARG A 102 2.77 -0.68 21.95
N VAL A 103 2.91 -1.79 22.68
CA VAL A 103 2.71 -1.80 24.14
C VAL A 103 3.74 -0.82 24.69
N LYS A 104 3.29 0.39 25.01
CA LYS A 104 4.11 1.39 25.68
C LYS A 104 4.44 0.80 27.05
N SER A 105 5.63 0.23 27.20
CA SER A 105 6.17 -0.09 28.52
C SER A 105 6.09 1.19 29.34
N GLU A 106 5.26 1.16 30.38
CA GLU A 106 4.95 2.30 31.22
C GLU A 106 6.25 2.79 31.88
N PRO A 107 6.73 4.01 31.59
CA PRO A 107 7.73 4.62 32.43
C PRO A 107 7.07 4.95 33.78
N GLU A 108 7.71 4.46 34.84
CA GLU A 108 7.36 4.69 36.24
C GLU A 108 6.89 6.13 36.47
N LEU A 109 5.66 6.24 36.99
CA LEU A 109 4.91 7.45 37.25
C LEU A 109 5.74 8.52 37.96
N VAL A 110 5.90 9.68 37.32
CA VAL A 110 6.07 10.95 38.03
C VAL A 110 4.87 11.83 37.73
N GLU A 111 4.19 12.18 38.80
CA GLU A 111 2.88 12.80 38.94
C GLU A 111 2.84 14.29 38.54
N SER A 112 1.65 14.75 38.10
CA SER A 112 1.13 16.15 38.07
C SER A 112 0.97 16.83 36.68
N PRO A 113 -0.02 17.73 36.50
CA PRO A 113 -1.44 17.38 36.34
C PRO A 113 -2.13 18.07 35.13
N SER A 114 -3.39 17.70 34.91
CA SER A 114 -4.46 18.47 34.25
C SER A 114 -4.60 18.40 32.72
N THR A 115 -5.35 17.37 32.32
CA THR A 115 -6.48 17.38 31.36
C THR A 115 -6.63 18.61 30.45
N ALA A 116 -6.35 18.39 29.17
CA ALA A 116 -7.09 19.03 28.08
C ALA A 116 -7.66 17.91 27.20
N ALA A 117 -8.97 17.71 27.29
CA ALA A 117 -9.70 16.83 26.37
C ALA A 117 -9.64 17.44 24.97
N VAL A 118 -8.84 16.84 24.08
CA VAL A 118 -8.89 17.18 22.66
C VAL A 118 -9.99 16.34 22.05
N THR A 119 -11.16 16.94 21.92
CA THR A 119 -12.29 16.44 21.15
C THR A 119 -11.79 15.98 19.78
N ALA A 120 -11.87 14.67 19.52
CA ALA A 120 -11.61 14.10 18.21
C ALA A 120 -12.60 14.71 17.21
N VAL A 121 -12.10 15.60 16.36
CA VAL A 121 -12.87 16.12 15.24
C VAL A 121 -13.06 14.94 14.28
N PRO A 122 -14.30 14.57 13.90
CA PRO A 122 -14.48 13.55 12.89
C PRO A 122 -13.80 14.01 11.61
N SER A 123 -12.88 13.19 11.10
CA SER A 123 -12.29 13.35 9.78
C SER A 123 -13.44 13.35 8.78
N ARG A 124 -13.86 14.57 8.45
CA ARG A 124 -14.94 14.88 7.54
C ARG A 124 -14.44 14.37 6.20
N TRP A 125 -14.98 13.25 5.72
CA TRP A 125 -15.01 12.96 4.29
C TRP A 125 -15.58 14.22 3.63
N ARG A 126 -14.69 15.08 3.17
CA ARG A 126 -15.04 16.20 2.32
C ARG A 126 -15.17 15.57 0.94
N PRO A 127 -16.39 15.34 0.42
CA PRO A 127 -16.53 15.20 -1.02
C PRO A 127 -15.92 16.48 -1.59
N SER A 128 -14.79 16.36 -2.28
CA SER A 128 -14.23 17.49 -3.01
C SER A 128 -15.23 17.80 -4.11
N ILE A 129 -16.11 18.77 -3.85
CA ILE A 129 -17.08 19.38 -4.77
C ILE A 129 -16.51 19.52 -6.21
N PRO A 130 -15.22 19.87 -6.45
CA PRO A 130 -14.67 19.90 -7.80
C PRO A 130 -14.69 18.55 -8.56
N ILE A 131 -14.55 17.41 -7.89
CA ILE A 131 -14.49 16.08 -8.56
C ILE A 131 -15.86 15.70 -9.10
N PHE A 132 -16.92 15.86 -8.30
CA PHE A 132 -18.28 15.56 -8.73
C PHE A 132 -18.73 16.49 -9.87
N ALA A 133 -18.28 17.75 -9.85
CA ALA A 133 -18.53 18.70 -10.94
C ALA A 133 -17.85 18.25 -12.25
N LEU A 134 -16.62 17.73 -12.19
CA LEU A 134 -15.92 17.20 -13.37
C LEU A 134 -16.59 15.94 -13.94
N ILE A 135 -17.04 15.03 -13.08
CA ILE A 135 -17.78 13.82 -13.50
C ILE A 135 -19.09 14.21 -14.17
N ALA A 136 -19.86 15.13 -13.56
CA ALA A 136 -21.11 15.60 -14.14
C ALA A 136 -20.90 16.30 -15.50
N ALA A 137 -19.89 17.16 -15.61
CA ALA A 137 -19.54 17.82 -16.88
C ALA A 137 -19.14 16.81 -17.96
N ALA A 138 -18.35 15.78 -17.61
CA ALA A 138 -17.95 14.73 -18.54
C ALA A 138 -19.16 13.92 -19.04
N LEU A 139 -20.11 13.57 -18.17
CA LEU A 139 -21.34 12.87 -18.54
C LEU A 139 -22.21 13.68 -19.49
N VAL A 140 -22.35 14.98 -19.24
CA VAL A 140 -23.11 15.90 -20.11
C VAL A 140 -22.46 15.99 -21.48
N LEU A 141 -21.14 16.22 -21.54
CA LEU A 141 -20.39 16.31 -22.79
C LEU A 141 -20.43 15.00 -23.58
N TYR A 142 -20.33 13.86 -22.91
CA TYR A 142 -20.45 12.57 -23.57
C TYR A 142 -21.86 12.31 -24.12
N GLY A 143 -22.91 12.73 -23.39
CA GLY A 143 -24.29 12.71 -23.88
C GLY A 143 -24.49 13.60 -25.11
N LEU A 144 -23.89 14.80 -25.12
CA LEU A 144 -23.86 15.70 -26.28
C LEU A 144 -23.15 15.06 -27.47
N TRP A 145 -22.03 14.37 -27.26
CA TRP A 145 -21.40 13.60 -28.34
C TRP A 145 -22.35 12.52 -28.89
N LEU A 146 -23.06 11.78 -28.03
CA LEU A 146 -23.96 10.72 -28.48
C LEU A 146 -25.10 11.28 -29.36
N ALA A 147 -25.61 12.47 -29.04
CA ALA A 147 -26.68 13.13 -29.78
C ALA A 147 -26.20 13.78 -31.10
N TYR A 148 -25.05 14.45 -31.08
CA TYR A 148 -24.59 15.28 -32.20
C TYR A 148 -23.45 14.67 -33.03
N ARG A 149 -22.84 13.57 -32.55
CA ARG A 149 -21.69 12.88 -33.17
C ARG A 149 -20.49 13.79 -33.47
N VAL A 150 -20.33 14.86 -32.69
CA VAL A 150 -19.21 15.81 -32.80
C VAL A 150 -18.07 15.36 -31.89
N ASP A 151 -17.00 14.83 -32.47
CA ASP A 151 -15.89 14.20 -31.74
C ASP A 151 -15.18 15.13 -30.73
N LEU A 152 -15.26 16.45 -30.92
CA LEU A 152 -14.74 17.43 -29.97
C LEU A 152 -15.34 17.25 -28.57
N PHE A 153 -16.63 16.91 -28.45
CA PHE A 153 -17.27 16.71 -27.14
C PHE A 153 -16.75 15.47 -26.43
N ASN A 154 -16.46 14.39 -27.16
CA ASN A 154 -15.86 13.19 -26.61
C ASN A 154 -14.42 13.47 -26.12
N ALA A 155 -13.62 14.18 -26.92
CA ALA A 155 -12.27 14.55 -26.55
C ALA A 155 -12.23 15.42 -25.27
N VAL A 156 -13.14 16.39 -25.15
CA VAL A 156 -13.23 17.24 -23.94
C VAL A 156 -13.74 16.46 -22.73
N ALA A 157 -14.71 15.55 -22.90
CA ALA A 157 -15.18 14.68 -21.82
C ALA A 157 -14.05 13.79 -21.27
N PHE A 158 -13.27 13.18 -22.17
CA PHE A 158 -12.12 12.38 -21.80
C PHE A 158 -11.05 13.20 -21.05
N ALA A 159 -10.71 14.39 -21.58
CA ALA A 159 -9.75 15.28 -20.93
C ALA A 159 -10.20 15.72 -19.52
N ALA A 160 -11.49 16.01 -19.33
CA ALA A 160 -12.05 16.38 -18.03
C ALA A 160 -11.93 15.25 -17.00
N LEU A 161 -12.20 14.00 -17.40
CA LEU A 161 -12.03 12.83 -16.52
C LEU A 161 -10.55 12.62 -16.17
N LEU A 162 -9.66 12.72 -17.15
CA LEU A 162 -8.22 12.56 -16.94
C LEU A 162 -7.69 13.61 -15.94
N LEU A 163 -8.08 14.87 -16.10
CA LEU A 163 -7.74 15.94 -15.17
C LEU A 163 -8.30 15.69 -13.76
N GLY A 164 -9.52 15.17 -13.66
CA GLY A 164 -10.10 14.75 -12.39
C GLY A 164 -9.24 13.70 -11.67
N VAL A 165 -8.80 12.67 -12.39
CA VAL A 165 -7.92 11.62 -11.84
C VAL A 165 -6.58 12.22 -11.38
N ILE A 166 -5.93 13.02 -12.22
CA ILE A 166 -4.65 13.66 -11.88
C ILE A 166 -4.81 14.54 -10.63
N PHE A 167 -5.88 15.33 -10.55
CA PHE A 167 -6.13 16.20 -9.41
C PHE A 167 -6.37 15.40 -8.12
N THR A 168 -7.14 14.31 -8.18
CA THR A 168 -7.32 13.41 -7.02
C THR A 168 -6.01 12.79 -6.57
N TRP A 169 -5.16 12.37 -7.52
CA TRP A 169 -3.87 11.77 -7.22
C TRP A 169 -2.91 12.76 -6.58
N LEU A 170 -2.88 14.01 -7.04
CA LEU A 170 -2.09 15.08 -6.42
C LEU A 170 -2.58 15.42 -5.02
N GLN A 171 -3.90 15.45 -4.79
CA GLN A 171 -4.46 15.68 -3.44
C GLN A 171 -4.13 14.56 -2.45
N GLN A 172 -3.98 13.31 -2.90
CA GLN A 172 -3.60 12.19 -2.02
C GLN A 172 -2.11 12.20 -1.63
N ARG A 173 -1.26 12.91 -2.37
CA ARG A 173 0.19 12.99 -2.11
C ARG A 173 0.62 14.16 -1.22
N SER A 174 -0.23 15.16 -1.04
CA SER A 174 0.05 16.37 -0.25
C SER A 174 -0.53 16.28 1.15
#